data_AF-A0A925G3S3-F1
#
_entry.id   AF-A0A925G3S3-F1
#
_cell.length_a   1.000
_cell.length_b   1.000
_cell.length_c   1.000
_cell.angle_alpha   90.00
_cell.angle_beta   90.00
_cell.angle_gamma   90.00
#
_symmetry.space_group_name_H-M   'P 1'
#
loop_
_entity.id
_entity.type
_entity.pdbx_description
1 polymer ?
#
loop_
_entity_poly.entity_id
_entity_poly.type
_entity_poly.pdbx_seq_one_letter_code
_entity_poly.pdbx_strand_id
1 'polypeptide(L)'
;MPDLIPYIIHHIAIENYFGINSYPLIKGSKYYCVFWWYNIPLGDLYIDRYNGFEPELRNNILLAIEPSINFYQSKKPIGNSYKNLFKNAVATDFSIQMNALLVDYLHKNLPDKVEISVIICTRNRSEQLDLCLKSLLAQTSIPQEIIVVDNNPADDSTKNVVEKYHGVIYYKEPRKGLDIARNTGAKKASLPIVAYVDDDVHLHPLWTYMVWQSLNEDDADAMTGLVLASSLDTESQQIFEEHWKFNKGYTDKKFDNLFVTANKVPKVWDIGAGANMAFKKSVLEKVNFFDERLDVGAAGCSGDSEIWFRILSAGHVIKYNPRAVVHHVHRRELKDLHKQLFSYMRGHAASVLIQHEQNSKAEYQKYLYYDICKYYLLLIRVGFPSYKFRYQTLWSEVKGILSGIRYYYKNKSVPPISK
;
A
#
# COMPACT_ATOMS: atom_id res chain seq x y z
N MET A 1 -0.99 24.40 -21.39
CA MET A 1 -1.26 22.95 -21.28
C MET A 1 -2.77 22.81 -21.36
N PRO A 2 -3.36 21.91 -22.17
CA PRO A 2 -4.80 21.72 -22.06
C PRO A 2 -5.09 21.29 -20.62
N ASP A 3 -6.08 21.91 -20.01
CA ASP A 3 -6.36 21.86 -18.58
C ASP A 3 -6.39 20.41 -18.10
N LEU A 4 -5.43 20.04 -17.23
CA LEU A 4 -5.47 18.75 -16.56
C LEU A 4 -6.76 18.71 -15.74
N ILE A 5 -7.66 17.79 -16.10
CA ILE A 5 -8.92 17.64 -15.38
C ILE A 5 -8.66 16.68 -14.19
N PRO A 6 -8.96 17.09 -12.95
CA PRO A 6 -8.78 16.25 -11.77
C PRO A 6 -9.72 15.04 -11.81
N TYR A 7 -9.29 13.92 -11.21
CA TYR A 7 -10.20 12.81 -10.92
C TYR A 7 -10.85 13.04 -9.55
N ILE A 8 -12.18 13.12 -9.54
CA ILE A 8 -12.94 13.15 -8.29
C ILE A 8 -13.02 11.71 -7.77
N ILE A 9 -12.50 11.46 -6.57
CA ILE A 9 -12.57 10.13 -5.95
C ILE A 9 -13.96 9.93 -5.35
N HIS A 10 -14.62 8.82 -5.69
CA HIS A 10 -15.92 8.44 -5.13
C HIS A 10 -15.87 7.02 -4.58
N HIS A 11 -16.25 6.87 -3.31
CA HIS A 11 -16.46 5.56 -2.67
C HIS A 11 -17.95 5.19 -2.81
N ILE A 12 -18.23 4.14 -3.59
CA ILE A 12 -19.59 3.71 -3.92
C ILE A 12 -19.91 2.42 -3.16
N ALA A 13 -20.77 2.54 -2.17
CA ALA A 13 -21.40 1.43 -1.47
C ALA A 13 -22.48 0.78 -2.37
N ILE A 14 -22.15 -0.33 -3.05
CA ILE A 14 -23.04 -0.95 -4.03
C ILE A 14 -24.38 -1.31 -3.40
N GLU A 15 -24.40 -1.76 -2.15
CA GLU A 15 -25.63 -2.13 -1.43
C GLU A 15 -26.63 -0.98 -1.30
N ASN A 16 -26.17 0.27 -1.30
CA ASN A 16 -27.02 1.46 -1.17
C ASN A 16 -27.53 1.99 -2.52
N TYR A 17 -26.89 1.61 -3.62
CA TYR A 17 -27.17 2.15 -4.96
C TYR A 17 -27.62 1.09 -5.96
N PHE A 18 -27.58 -0.19 -5.61
CA PHE A 18 -27.96 -1.26 -6.52
C PHE A 18 -29.47 -1.24 -6.80
N GLY A 19 -29.85 -1.02 -8.06
CA GLY A 19 -31.23 -0.80 -8.49
C GLY A 19 -31.59 0.68 -8.71
N ILE A 20 -30.74 1.61 -8.31
CA ILE A 20 -30.88 3.04 -8.58
C ILE A 20 -30.06 3.36 -9.82
N ASN A 21 -30.72 3.77 -10.92
CA ASN A 21 -30.05 4.19 -12.17
C ASN A 21 -29.40 5.58 -12.06
N SER A 22 -28.91 5.94 -10.88
CA SER A 22 -28.22 7.19 -10.63
C SER A 22 -27.19 7.01 -9.53
N TYR A 23 -25.94 7.30 -9.88
CA TYR A 23 -24.92 7.65 -8.90
C TYR A 23 -24.90 9.19 -8.76
N PRO A 24 -24.47 9.74 -7.62
CA PRO A 24 -24.31 11.18 -7.42
C PRO A 24 -23.08 11.71 -8.19
N LEU A 25 -23.08 11.53 -9.52
CA LEU A 25 -22.02 11.89 -10.44
C LEU A 25 -22.52 12.98 -11.39
N ILE A 26 -21.64 13.94 -11.68
CA ILE A 26 -21.90 15.12 -12.50
C ILE A 26 -21.39 14.88 -13.91
N LYS A 27 -22.25 15.09 -14.91
CA LYS A 27 -21.89 14.91 -16.33
C LYS A 27 -20.70 15.80 -16.71
N GLY A 28 -19.80 15.27 -17.52
CA GLY A 28 -18.59 15.94 -18.00
C GLY A 28 -17.38 15.86 -17.07
N SER A 29 -17.52 15.31 -15.86
CA SER A 29 -16.41 15.17 -14.89
C SER A 29 -15.64 13.84 -15.07
N LYS A 30 -14.40 13.80 -14.54
CA LYS A 30 -13.61 12.58 -14.41
C LYS A 30 -13.77 11.98 -13.01
N TYR A 31 -13.86 10.66 -12.91
CA TYR A 31 -14.03 9.96 -11.63
C TYR A 31 -13.04 8.82 -11.46
N TYR A 32 -12.56 8.66 -10.23
CA TYR A 32 -11.95 7.44 -9.74
C TYR A 32 -12.92 6.81 -8.74
N CYS A 33 -13.66 5.80 -9.17
CA CYS A 33 -14.66 5.14 -8.34
C CYS A 33 -14.07 3.90 -7.68
N VAL A 34 -14.25 3.75 -6.37
CA VAL A 34 -13.95 2.52 -5.64
C VAL A 34 -15.27 1.93 -5.15
N PHE A 35 -15.49 0.66 -5.45
CA PHE A 35 -16.75 -0.04 -5.15
C PHE A 35 -16.63 -0.90 -3.91
N TRP A 36 -17.67 -0.87 -3.10
CA TRP A 36 -17.74 -1.52 -1.80
C TRP A 36 -18.99 -2.36 -1.69
N TRP A 37 -18.92 -3.42 -0.89
CA TRP A 37 -20.08 -4.07 -0.31
C TRP A 37 -19.96 -3.95 1.20
N TYR A 38 -20.74 -3.04 1.80
CA TYR A 38 -20.48 -2.56 3.16
C TYR A 38 -19.02 -2.10 3.32
N ASN A 39 -18.23 -2.79 4.15
CA ASN A 39 -16.83 -2.46 4.42
C ASN A 39 -15.82 -3.28 3.58
N ILE A 40 -16.29 -4.05 2.60
CA ILE A 40 -15.47 -4.92 1.78
C ILE A 40 -15.21 -4.24 0.44
N PRO A 41 -13.97 -3.85 0.12
CA PRO A 41 -13.67 -3.25 -1.17
C PRO A 41 -13.68 -4.34 -2.26
N LEU A 42 -14.34 -4.08 -3.37
CA LEU A 42 -14.59 -5.04 -4.45
C LEU A 42 -13.85 -4.71 -5.75
N GLY A 43 -13.55 -3.45 -6.01
CA GLY A 43 -12.92 -3.04 -7.28
C GLY A 43 -12.81 -1.53 -7.41
N ASP A 44 -12.09 -1.06 -8.42
CA ASP A 44 -12.07 0.34 -8.85
C ASP A 44 -12.30 0.50 -10.36
N LEU A 45 -12.74 1.70 -10.74
CA LEU A 45 -12.96 2.10 -12.13
C LEU A 45 -12.58 3.57 -12.32
N TYR A 46 -11.75 3.84 -13.33
CA TYR A 46 -11.53 5.18 -13.85
C TYR A 46 -12.58 5.50 -14.90
N ILE A 47 -13.20 6.67 -14.79
CA ILE A 47 -14.16 7.21 -15.74
C ILE A 47 -13.58 8.52 -16.27
N ASP A 48 -13.04 8.49 -17.49
CA ASP A 48 -12.40 9.65 -18.11
C ASP A 48 -13.39 10.75 -18.50
N ARG A 49 -14.66 10.40 -18.69
CA ARG A 49 -15.74 11.36 -18.92
C ARG A 49 -17.07 10.71 -18.58
N TYR A 50 -17.72 11.19 -17.54
CA TYR A 50 -19.05 10.70 -17.18
C TYR A 50 -20.13 11.35 -18.06
N ASN A 51 -20.87 10.57 -18.84
CA ASN A 51 -21.96 11.07 -19.71
C ASN A 51 -23.38 10.83 -19.13
N GLY A 52 -23.46 10.18 -17.98
CA GLY A 52 -24.69 9.71 -17.35
C GLY A 52 -24.62 8.22 -17.03
N PHE A 53 -25.64 7.71 -16.35
CA PHE A 53 -25.74 6.27 -16.11
C PHE A 53 -26.17 5.58 -17.39
N GLU A 54 -25.22 4.98 -18.09
CA GLU A 54 -25.42 4.27 -19.35
C GLU A 54 -25.23 2.75 -19.15
N PRO A 55 -25.84 1.88 -19.97
CA PRO A 55 -25.65 0.43 -19.88
C PRO A 55 -24.17 -0.01 -19.91
N GLU A 56 -23.33 0.73 -20.65
CA GLU A 56 -21.90 0.52 -20.70
C GLU A 56 -21.23 0.74 -19.34
N LEU A 57 -21.60 1.80 -18.61
CA LEU A 57 -21.08 2.05 -17.27
C LEU A 57 -21.42 0.90 -16.32
N ARG A 58 -22.65 0.39 -16.36
CA ARG A 58 -23.03 -0.78 -15.56
C ARG A 58 -22.17 -1.99 -15.88
N ASN A 59 -21.88 -2.24 -17.16
CA ASN A 59 -21.01 -3.34 -17.57
C ASN A 59 -19.57 -3.13 -17.08
N ASN A 60 -19.04 -1.91 -17.15
CA ASN A 60 -17.70 -1.59 -16.65
C ASN A 60 -17.59 -1.75 -15.14
N ILE A 61 -18.64 -1.38 -14.38
CA ILE A 61 -18.70 -1.64 -12.94
C ILE A 61 -18.69 -3.14 -12.66
N LEU A 62 -19.50 -3.93 -13.38
CA LEU A 62 -19.51 -5.38 -13.23
C LEU A 62 -18.12 -5.98 -13.48
N LEU A 63 -17.43 -5.56 -14.55
CA LEU A 63 -16.07 -6.00 -14.85
C LEU A 63 -15.07 -5.60 -13.75
N ALA A 64 -15.24 -4.43 -13.13
CA ALA A 64 -14.37 -3.97 -12.06
C ALA A 64 -14.48 -4.81 -10.78
N ILE A 65 -15.70 -5.25 -10.42
CA ILE A 65 -15.95 -6.02 -9.18
C ILE A 65 -15.90 -7.54 -9.37
N GLU A 66 -16.04 -8.01 -10.61
CA GLU A 66 -16.09 -9.43 -10.97
C GLU A 66 -14.90 -10.25 -10.43
N PRO A 67 -13.64 -9.79 -10.49
CA PRO A 67 -12.51 -10.55 -9.94
C PRO A 67 -12.68 -10.87 -8.45
N SER A 68 -13.20 -9.92 -7.67
CA SER A 68 -13.44 -10.10 -6.24
C SER A 68 -14.59 -11.06 -5.97
N ILE A 69 -15.71 -10.91 -6.69
CA ILE A 69 -16.86 -11.81 -6.55
C ILE A 69 -16.45 -13.24 -6.90
N ASN A 70 -15.75 -13.45 -8.02
CA ASN A 70 -15.25 -14.76 -8.43
C ASN A 70 -14.28 -15.35 -7.38
N PHE A 71 -13.42 -14.52 -6.77
CA PHE A 71 -12.53 -14.96 -5.71
C PHE A 71 -13.32 -15.49 -4.50
N TYR A 72 -14.29 -14.74 -3.98
CA TYR A 72 -15.10 -15.20 -2.85
C TYR A 72 -15.95 -16.43 -3.22
N GLN A 73 -16.45 -16.51 -4.46
CA GLN A 73 -17.20 -17.68 -4.94
C GLN A 73 -16.34 -18.95 -4.96
N SER A 74 -15.04 -18.82 -5.25
CA SER A 74 -14.11 -19.96 -5.19
C SER A 74 -13.94 -20.52 -3.76
N LYS A 75 -14.25 -19.71 -2.73
CA LYS A 75 -14.22 -20.12 -1.32
C LYS A 75 -15.58 -20.62 -0.84
N LYS A 76 -16.65 -19.98 -1.29
CA LYS A 76 -18.04 -20.30 -0.94
C LYS A 76 -18.92 -20.22 -2.19
N PRO A 77 -19.11 -21.33 -2.91
CA PRO A 77 -19.86 -21.32 -4.16
C PRO A 77 -21.30 -20.82 -3.96
N ILE A 78 -21.70 -19.85 -4.77
CA ILE A 78 -23.09 -19.46 -5.02
C ILE A 78 -23.38 -19.62 -6.51
N GLY A 79 -24.65 -19.67 -6.92
CA GLY A 79 -25.00 -19.74 -8.35
C GLY A 79 -24.42 -18.56 -9.15
N ASN A 80 -24.12 -18.79 -10.45
CA ASN A 80 -23.57 -17.77 -11.36
C ASN A 80 -24.59 -16.72 -11.83
N SER A 81 -25.76 -16.67 -11.19
CA SER A 81 -26.83 -15.72 -11.51
C SER A 81 -26.45 -14.27 -11.24
N TYR A 82 -25.49 -13.99 -10.36
CA TYR A 82 -25.15 -12.61 -9.95
C TYR A 82 -24.87 -11.69 -11.14
N LYS A 83 -24.23 -12.18 -12.21
CA LYS A 83 -23.96 -11.37 -13.43
C LYS A 83 -25.25 -10.94 -14.12
N ASN A 84 -26.20 -11.86 -14.26
CA ASN A 84 -27.50 -11.58 -14.87
C ASN A 84 -28.34 -10.68 -13.96
N LEU A 85 -28.34 -10.93 -12.65
CA LEU A 85 -29.01 -10.08 -11.67
C LEU A 85 -28.44 -8.65 -11.69
N PHE A 86 -27.10 -8.52 -11.77
CA PHE A 86 -26.41 -7.24 -11.87
C PHE A 86 -26.81 -6.49 -13.13
N LYS A 87 -26.71 -7.14 -14.30
CA LYS A 87 -27.05 -6.54 -15.60
C LYS A 87 -28.50 -6.09 -15.67
N ASN A 88 -29.42 -6.92 -15.17
CA ASN A 88 -30.86 -6.68 -15.17
C ASN A 88 -31.34 -5.82 -13.99
N ALA A 89 -30.43 -5.33 -13.14
CA ALA A 89 -30.74 -4.51 -11.96
C ALA A 89 -31.77 -5.15 -11.01
N VAL A 90 -31.72 -6.46 -10.82
CA VAL A 90 -32.62 -7.19 -9.92
C VAL A 90 -32.11 -7.06 -8.48
N ALA A 91 -32.48 -5.94 -7.84
CA ALA A 91 -31.88 -5.46 -6.60
C ALA A 91 -31.88 -6.49 -5.46
N THR A 92 -33.07 -6.98 -5.10
CA THR A 92 -33.27 -7.86 -3.96
C THR A 92 -32.47 -9.15 -4.06
N ASP A 93 -32.56 -9.84 -5.19
CA ASP A 93 -31.89 -11.14 -5.39
C ASP A 93 -30.37 -10.99 -5.44
N PHE A 94 -29.87 -9.91 -6.04
CA PHE A 94 -28.43 -9.63 -6.03
C PHE A 94 -27.94 -9.41 -4.61
N SER A 95 -28.65 -8.61 -3.81
CA SER A 95 -28.29 -8.36 -2.42
C SER A 95 -28.31 -9.63 -1.56
N ILE A 96 -29.30 -10.51 -1.76
CA ILE A 96 -29.35 -11.81 -1.10
C ILE A 96 -28.11 -12.64 -1.44
N GLN A 97 -27.74 -12.70 -2.72
CA GLN A 97 -26.56 -13.46 -3.17
C GLN A 97 -25.25 -12.88 -2.64
N MET A 98 -25.06 -11.57 -2.71
CA MET A 98 -23.87 -10.90 -2.19
C MET A 98 -23.75 -11.06 -0.68
N ASN A 99 -24.85 -10.94 0.07
CA ASN A 99 -24.84 -11.20 1.50
C ASN A 99 -24.51 -12.66 1.82
N ALA A 100 -25.10 -13.62 1.12
CA ALA A 100 -24.78 -15.04 1.32
C ALA A 100 -23.30 -15.35 1.02
N LEU A 101 -22.74 -14.72 -0.01
CA LEU A 101 -21.35 -14.88 -0.43
C LEU A 101 -20.36 -14.27 0.57
N LEU A 102 -20.65 -13.06 1.06
CA LEU A 102 -19.72 -12.26 1.86
C LEU A 102 -19.98 -12.31 3.36
N VAL A 103 -21.01 -13.04 3.83
CA VAL A 103 -21.41 -13.08 5.26
C VAL A 103 -20.25 -13.39 6.21
N ASP A 104 -19.32 -14.25 5.81
CA ASP A 104 -18.17 -14.66 6.65
C ASP A 104 -17.13 -13.54 6.82
N TYR A 105 -17.24 -12.48 6.01
CA TYR A 105 -16.39 -11.28 6.03
C TYR A 105 -17.13 -10.03 6.55
N LEU A 106 -18.43 -10.15 6.86
CA LEU A 106 -19.24 -9.09 7.44
C LEU A 106 -19.22 -9.23 8.97
N HIS A 107 -18.16 -8.75 9.60
CA HIS A 107 -17.96 -8.85 11.05
C HIS A 107 -18.99 -8.01 11.81
N LYS A 108 -19.87 -8.67 12.57
CA LYS A 108 -20.95 -8.02 13.33
C LYS A 108 -20.58 -7.70 14.78
N ASN A 109 -19.70 -8.50 15.38
CA ASN A 109 -19.26 -8.36 16.76
C ASN A 109 -17.75 -8.16 16.77
N LEU A 110 -17.33 -6.91 16.81
CA LEU A 110 -15.92 -6.52 16.85
C LEU A 110 -15.53 -6.23 18.31
N PRO A 111 -14.34 -6.64 18.76
CA PRO A 111 -13.84 -6.23 20.07
C PRO A 111 -13.55 -4.73 20.08
N ASP A 112 -13.85 -4.04 21.18
CA ASP A 112 -13.56 -2.61 21.32
C ASP A 112 -12.05 -2.31 21.24
N LYS A 113 -11.22 -3.29 21.61
CA LYS A 113 -9.76 -3.16 21.69
C LYS A 113 -9.05 -4.43 21.23
N VAL A 114 -7.92 -4.29 20.54
CA VAL A 114 -7.11 -5.42 20.04
C VAL A 114 -5.62 -5.28 20.34
N GLU A 115 -4.95 -6.41 20.57
CA GLU A 115 -3.53 -6.50 20.97
C GLU A 115 -2.57 -6.23 19.79
N ILE A 116 -2.48 -4.97 19.37
CA ILE A 116 -1.53 -4.49 18.36
C ILE A 116 -0.79 -3.25 18.84
N SER A 117 0.51 -3.20 18.57
CA SER A 117 1.33 -2.00 18.59
C SER A 117 1.36 -1.36 17.20
N VAL A 118 0.68 -0.22 17.03
CA VAL A 118 0.71 0.55 15.79
C VAL A 118 1.80 1.60 15.87
N ILE A 119 2.76 1.53 14.95
CA ILE A 119 3.91 2.42 14.87
C ILE A 119 3.74 3.39 13.71
N ILE A 120 3.90 4.68 14.01
CA ILE A 120 3.94 5.78 13.04
C ILE A 120 5.36 6.37 13.08
N CYS A 121 6.10 6.23 11.98
CA CYS A 121 7.40 6.88 11.83
C CYS A 121 7.20 8.20 11.10
N THR A 122 7.68 9.30 11.68
CA THR A 122 7.43 10.64 11.14
C THR A 122 8.66 11.54 11.19
N ARG A 123 8.71 12.50 10.27
CA ARG A 123 9.78 13.49 10.21
C ARG A 123 9.28 14.76 9.54
N ASN A 124 9.11 15.84 10.32
CA ASN A 124 8.70 17.17 9.86
C ASN A 124 7.34 17.20 9.13
N ARG A 125 6.37 16.45 9.66
CA ARG A 125 5.03 16.29 9.08
C ARG A 125 3.95 16.29 10.16
N SER A 126 4.04 17.25 11.07
CA SER A 126 3.14 17.38 12.22
C SER A 126 1.66 17.44 11.81
N GLU A 127 1.34 18.10 10.70
CA GLU A 127 -0.05 18.19 10.21
C GLU A 127 -0.59 16.85 9.71
N GLN A 128 0.20 16.11 8.92
CA GLN A 128 -0.20 14.80 8.43
C GLN A 128 -0.31 13.79 9.58
N LEU A 129 0.64 13.83 10.52
CA LEU A 129 0.60 13.04 11.75
C LEU A 129 -0.68 13.27 12.55
N ASP A 130 -1.11 14.53 12.71
CA ASP A 130 -2.33 14.87 13.44
C ASP A 130 -3.57 14.22 12.81
N LEU A 131 -3.67 14.24 11.47
CA LEU A 131 -4.75 13.59 10.73
C LEU A 131 -4.68 12.06 10.82
N CYS A 132 -3.47 11.49 10.74
CA CYS A 132 -3.24 10.05 10.88
C CYS A 132 -3.70 9.56 12.26
N LEU A 133 -3.24 10.22 13.34
CA LEU A 133 -3.61 9.91 14.73
C LEU A 133 -5.12 10.02 14.96
N LYS A 134 -5.78 11.04 14.42
CA LYS A 134 -7.26 11.16 14.49
C LYS A 134 -7.96 9.94 13.87
N SER A 135 -7.50 9.49 12.71
CA SER A 135 -8.11 8.31 12.05
C SER A 135 -7.80 6.99 12.76
N LEU A 136 -6.64 6.89 13.42
CA LEU A 136 -6.26 5.73 14.22
C LEU A 136 -7.02 5.64 15.55
N LEU A 137 -7.32 6.78 16.17
CA LEU A 137 -8.13 6.85 17.39
C LEU A 137 -9.64 6.70 17.12
N ALA A 138 -10.07 6.90 15.87
CA ALA A 138 -11.45 6.68 15.41
C ALA A 138 -11.72 5.25 14.92
N GLN A 139 -10.80 4.31 15.16
CA GLN A 139 -10.96 2.91 14.75
C GLN A 139 -12.07 2.23 15.56
N THR A 140 -12.79 1.32 14.90
CA THR A 140 -13.86 0.55 15.54
C THR A 140 -13.31 -0.38 16.62
N SER A 141 -12.15 -0.98 16.36
CA SER A 141 -11.33 -1.68 17.35
C SER A 141 -10.06 -0.88 17.57
N ILE A 142 -9.90 -0.32 18.76
CA ILE A 142 -8.77 0.56 19.07
C ILE A 142 -7.51 -0.29 19.32
N PRO A 143 -6.35 0.07 18.75
CA PRO A 143 -5.10 -0.63 19.06
C PRO A 143 -4.71 -0.43 20.52
N GLN A 144 -4.16 -1.47 21.15
CA GLN A 144 -3.73 -1.38 22.54
C GLN A 144 -2.54 -0.44 22.77
N GLU A 145 -1.68 -0.29 21.78
CA GLU A 145 -0.50 0.55 21.87
C GLU A 145 -0.34 1.35 20.58
N ILE A 146 -0.16 2.67 20.69
CA ILE A 146 0.16 3.57 19.57
C ILE A 146 1.51 4.20 19.87
N ILE A 147 2.46 4.03 18.96
CA ILE A 147 3.83 4.51 19.10
C ILE A 147 4.12 5.49 17.96
N VAL A 148 4.52 6.71 18.31
CA VAL A 148 5.05 7.68 17.35
C VAL A 148 6.57 7.73 17.53
N VAL A 149 7.30 7.43 16.45
CA VAL A 149 8.75 7.56 16.40
C VAL A 149 9.11 8.79 15.58
N ASP A 150 9.58 9.81 16.27
CA ASP A 150 10.02 11.07 15.69
C ASP A 150 11.47 10.99 15.23
N ASN A 151 11.66 11.09 13.92
CA ASN A 151 12.96 11.02 13.28
C ASN A 151 13.52 12.39 12.87
N ASN A 152 13.07 13.47 13.53
CA ASN A 152 13.78 14.74 13.54
C ASN A 152 14.20 15.17 14.97
N PRO A 153 15.48 15.02 15.35
CA PRO A 153 15.90 15.41 16.68
C PRO A 153 15.90 16.93 16.95
N ALA A 154 15.83 17.76 15.91
CA ALA A 154 16.01 19.21 15.99
C ALA A 154 14.71 20.03 16.00
N ASP A 155 13.54 19.37 15.97
CA ASP A 155 12.23 20.02 15.87
C ASP A 155 11.23 19.33 16.80
N ASP A 156 10.49 20.13 17.57
CA ASP A 156 9.53 19.61 18.56
C ASP A 156 8.09 19.59 18.03
N SER A 157 7.85 19.92 16.75
CA SER A 157 6.50 19.98 16.17
C SER A 157 5.76 18.63 16.26
N THR A 158 6.46 17.51 16.04
CA THR A 158 5.93 16.15 16.22
C THR A 158 5.49 15.92 17.66
N LYS A 159 6.36 16.25 18.62
CA LYS A 159 6.10 16.07 20.06
C LYS A 159 4.87 16.87 20.49
N ASN A 160 4.76 18.12 20.05
CA ASN A 160 3.63 18.99 20.34
C ASN A 160 2.29 18.45 19.79
N VAL A 161 2.31 17.67 18.70
CA VAL A 161 1.11 16.98 18.20
C VAL A 161 0.77 15.80 19.09
N VAL A 162 1.75 14.95 19.42
CA VAL A 162 1.52 13.76 20.24
C VAL A 162 0.97 14.09 21.62
N GLU A 163 1.45 15.16 22.26
CA GLU A 163 1.00 15.61 23.59
C GLU A 163 -0.50 15.98 23.65
N LYS A 164 -1.16 16.18 22.49
CA LYS A 164 -2.61 16.41 22.42
C LYS A 164 -3.43 15.13 22.64
N TYR A 165 -2.82 13.96 22.50
CA TYR A 165 -3.50 12.67 22.47
C TYR A 165 -3.12 11.81 23.67
N HIS A 166 -4.13 11.34 24.41
CA HIS A 166 -3.92 10.44 25.55
C HIS A 166 -3.65 9.02 25.05
N GLY A 167 -2.70 8.33 25.67
CA GLY A 167 -2.38 6.93 25.32
C GLY A 167 -1.48 6.76 24.08
N VAL A 168 -0.98 7.84 23.49
CA VAL A 168 0.03 7.79 22.43
C VAL A 168 1.42 7.90 23.03
N ILE A 169 2.28 6.93 22.72
CA ILE A 169 3.65 6.85 23.23
C ILE A 169 4.59 7.55 22.25
N TYR A 170 5.37 8.51 22.73
CA TYR A 170 6.36 9.22 21.93
C TYR A 170 7.77 8.67 22.16
N TYR A 171 8.48 8.38 21.08
CA TYR A 171 9.93 8.14 21.11
C TYR A 171 10.64 9.05 20.12
N LYS A 172 11.79 9.57 20.53
CA LYS A 172 12.69 10.36 19.71
C LYS A 172 13.83 9.46 19.19
N GLU A 173 14.02 9.41 17.88
CA GLU A 173 15.13 8.69 17.24
C GLU A 173 16.10 9.70 16.58
N PRO A 174 17.28 9.91 17.16
CA PRO A 174 18.23 10.92 16.66
C PRO A 174 18.92 10.54 15.35
N ARG A 175 18.98 9.24 15.01
CA ARG A 175 19.62 8.77 13.77
C ARG A 175 18.63 8.82 12.62
N LYS A 176 18.93 9.62 11.59
CA LYS A 176 18.06 9.79 10.42
C LYS A 176 17.94 8.48 9.63
N GLY A 177 16.72 8.03 9.40
CA GLY A 177 16.38 6.82 8.66
C GLY A 177 14.96 6.36 9.01
N LEU A 178 14.16 6.03 7.99
CA LEU A 178 12.84 5.43 8.16
C LEU A 178 12.94 4.01 8.74
N ASP A 179 13.83 3.17 8.23
CA ASP A 179 14.03 1.80 8.72
C ASP A 179 14.67 1.79 10.11
N ILE A 180 15.56 2.74 10.41
CA ILE A 180 16.03 3.02 11.78
C ILE A 180 14.85 3.38 12.70
N ALA A 181 13.97 4.29 12.29
CA ALA A 181 12.78 4.64 13.07
C ALA A 181 11.83 3.44 13.24
N ARG A 182 11.62 2.64 12.18
CA ARG A 182 10.82 1.41 12.22
C ARG A 182 11.39 0.40 13.20
N ASN A 183 12.71 0.21 13.19
CA ASN A 183 13.42 -0.67 14.13
C ASN A 183 13.29 -0.19 15.56
N THR A 184 13.43 1.11 15.81
CA THR A 184 13.23 1.71 17.14
C THR A 184 11.81 1.49 17.62
N GLY A 185 10.80 1.72 16.78
CA GLY A 185 9.41 1.41 17.12
C GLY A 185 9.20 -0.08 17.42
N ALA A 186 9.71 -0.99 16.58
CA ALA A 186 9.55 -2.44 16.76
C ALA A 186 10.13 -2.94 18.08
N LYS A 187 11.33 -2.43 18.44
CA LYS A 187 12.04 -2.79 19.66
C LYS A 187 11.34 -2.23 20.91
N LYS A 188 10.63 -1.11 20.78
CA LYS A 188 9.87 -0.48 21.86
C LYS A 188 8.44 -1.00 22.00
N ALA A 189 7.88 -1.58 20.94
CA ALA A 189 6.56 -2.21 20.96
C ALA A 189 6.50 -3.32 22.01
N SER A 190 5.44 -3.34 22.80
CA SER A 190 5.27 -4.32 23.89
C SER A 190 4.41 -5.52 23.50
N LEU A 191 3.68 -5.45 22.37
CA LEU A 191 2.68 -6.45 21.99
C LEU A 191 3.19 -7.44 20.93
N PRO A 192 2.53 -8.60 20.77
CA PRO A 192 2.95 -9.64 19.82
C PRO A 192 2.83 -9.24 18.34
N ILE A 193 1.94 -8.30 18.02
CA ILE A 193 1.73 -7.80 16.66
C ILE A 193 2.23 -6.36 16.57
N VAL A 194 3.06 -6.10 15.56
CA VAL A 194 3.59 -4.78 15.23
C VAL A 194 3.08 -4.36 13.86
N ALA A 195 2.35 -3.26 13.80
CA ALA A 195 1.83 -2.70 12.56
C ALA A 195 2.49 -1.35 12.25
N TYR A 196 2.67 -1.06 10.97
CA TYR A 196 3.23 0.19 10.48
C TYR A 196 2.25 0.88 9.54
N VAL A 197 2.10 2.18 9.76
CA VAL A 197 1.45 3.10 8.83
C VAL A 197 2.32 4.33 8.65
N ASP A 198 2.29 4.91 7.45
CA ASP A 198 2.98 6.17 7.18
C ASP A 198 2.18 7.35 7.79
N ASP A 199 2.86 8.47 8.06
CA ASP A 199 2.21 9.66 8.64
C ASP A 199 1.26 10.38 7.67
N ASP A 200 1.35 10.09 6.37
CA ASP A 200 0.53 10.66 5.30
C ASP A 200 -0.57 9.70 4.82
N VAL A 201 -1.11 8.87 5.73
CA VAL A 201 -2.30 8.03 5.47
C VAL A 201 -3.49 8.35 6.37
N HIS A 202 -4.68 8.09 5.82
CA HIS A 202 -5.94 8.02 6.55
C HIS A 202 -6.43 6.57 6.60
N LEU A 203 -6.73 6.05 7.79
CA LEU A 203 -7.07 4.65 7.97
C LEU A 203 -8.58 4.41 7.86
N HIS A 204 -8.98 3.33 7.16
CA HIS A 204 -10.38 2.90 7.17
C HIS A 204 -10.81 2.46 8.58
N PRO A 205 -12.06 2.68 9.03
CA PRO A 205 -12.47 2.41 10.43
C PRO A 205 -12.29 0.97 10.93
N LEU A 206 -12.18 0.00 10.02
CA LEU A 206 -11.94 -1.41 10.34
C LEU A 206 -10.47 -1.82 10.22
N TRP A 207 -9.56 -0.93 9.84
CA TRP A 207 -8.17 -1.27 9.51
C TRP A 207 -7.48 -2.03 10.65
N THR A 208 -7.57 -1.53 11.89
CA THR A 208 -6.88 -2.13 13.04
C THR A 208 -7.37 -3.55 13.31
N TYR A 209 -8.68 -3.77 13.25
CA TYR A 209 -9.25 -5.12 13.41
C TYR A 209 -8.80 -6.06 12.29
N MET A 210 -8.80 -5.59 11.04
CA MET A 210 -8.37 -6.40 9.90
C MET A 210 -6.90 -6.79 10.01
N VAL A 211 -6.04 -5.90 10.50
CA VAL A 211 -4.64 -6.23 10.80
C VAL A 211 -4.54 -7.29 11.89
N TRP A 212 -5.28 -7.12 12.98
CA TRP A 212 -5.24 -8.05 14.12
C TRP A 212 -5.69 -9.44 13.70
N GLN A 213 -6.85 -9.54 13.05
CA GLN A 213 -7.39 -10.78 12.52
C GLN A 213 -6.37 -11.48 11.60
N SER A 214 -5.72 -10.71 10.71
CA SER A 214 -4.77 -11.25 9.73
C SER A 214 -3.55 -11.92 10.35
N LEU A 215 -3.20 -11.62 11.61
CA LEU A 215 -2.00 -12.14 12.27
C LEU A 215 -2.30 -12.97 13.53
N ASN A 216 -3.52 -12.84 14.07
CA ASN A 216 -3.98 -13.57 15.24
C ASN A 216 -4.85 -14.78 14.89
N GLU A 217 -5.72 -14.66 13.88
CA GLU A 217 -6.68 -15.70 13.50
C GLU A 217 -6.27 -16.44 12.22
N ASP A 218 -5.62 -15.74 11.29
CA ASP A 218 -5.14 -16.30 10.04
C ASP A 218 -3.76 -16.97 10.17
N ASP A 219 -3.49 -17.98 9.32
CA ASP A 219 -2.18 -18.62 9.14
C ASP A 219 -1.22 -17.70 8.34
N ALA A 220 -0.86 -16.56 8.92
CA ALA A 220 0.12 -15.62 8.38
C ALA A 220 1.06 -15.10 9.47
N ASP A 221 2.28 -14.74 9.07
CA ASP A 221 3.34 -14.23 9.95
C ASP A 221 3.62 -12.74 9.73
N ALA A 222 3.26 -12.24 8.55
CA ALA A 222 3.19 -10.83 8.22
C ALA A 222 2.03 -10.57 7.26
N MET A 223 1.65 -9.31 7.12
CA MET A 223 0.60 -8.91 6.20
C MET A 223 0.86 -7.55 5.55
N THR A 224 0.26 -7.35 4.38
CA THR A 224 0.13 -6.07 3.69
C THR A 224 -1.33 -5.81 3.32
N GLY A 225 -1.73 -4.54 3.24
CA GLY A 225 -3.12 -4.17 2.99
C GLY A 225 -3.33 -3.34 1.74
N LEU A 226 -4.60 -3.07 1.43
CA LEU A 226 -4.98 -2.21 0.30
C LEU A 226 -4.60 -0.76 0.61
N VAL A 227 -3.99 -0.10 -0.37
CA VAL A 227 -3.64 1.31 -0.31
C VAL A 227 -4.28 2.01 -1.49
N LEU A 228 -5.18 2.95 -1.21
CA LEU A 228 -5.91 3.75 -2.19
C LEU A 228 -5.38 5.19 -2.20
N ALA A 229 -5.51 5.89 -3.33
CA ALA A 229 -5.25 7.33 -3.36
C ALA A 229 -6.26 8.09 -2.50
N SER A 230 -5.80 9.08 -1.73
CA SER A 230 -6.69 10.00 -1.01
C SER A 230 -7.23 11.13 -1.89
N SER A 231 -6.49 11.50 -2.95
CA SER A 231 -6.82 12.60 -3.85
C SER A 231 -6.05 12.47 -5.17
N LEU A 232 -6.65 12.92 -6.28
CA LEU A 232 -6.08 12.90 -7.63
C LEU A 232 -6.28 14.25 -8.35
N ASP A 233 -6.06 15.33 -7.59
CA ASP A 233 -6.35 16.70 -8.02
C ASP A 233 -5.28 17.23 -8.98
N THR A 234 -4.04 16.76 -8.83
CA THR A 234 -2.88 17.30 -9.56
C THR A 234 -2.24 16.28 -10.49
N GLU A 235 -1.48 16.77 -11.47
CA GLU A 235 -0.78 15.92 -12.45
C GLU A 235 0.17 14.95 -11.76
N SER A 236 0.87 15.43 -10.72
CA SER A 236 1.77 14.64 -9.90
C SER A 236 1.07 13.43 -9.27
N GLN A 237 -0.11 13.64 -8.69
CA GLN A 237 -0.87 12.58 -8.04
C GLN A 237 -1.41 11.57 -9.06
N GLN A 238 -1.86 12.04 -10.22
CA GLN A 238 -2.33 11.17 -11.31
C GLN A 238 -1.19 10.34 -11.92
N ILE A 239 -0.01 10.92 -12.16
CA ILE A 239 1.17 10.19 -12.63
C ILE A 239 1.56 9.10 -11.63
N PHE A 240 1.56 9.43 -10.33
CA PHE A 240 1.89 8.46 -9.29
C PHE A 240 0.89 7.30 -9.27
N GLU A 241 -0.41 7.59 -9.24
CA GLU A 241 -1.42 6.54 -9.19
C GLU A 241 -1.45 5.67 -10.46
N GLU A 242 -1.25 6.25 -11.65
CA GLU A 242 -1.31 5.46 -12.88
C GLU A 242 -0.10 4.53 -13.06
N HIS A 243 1.07 4.91 -12.54
CA HIS A 243 2.33 4.23 -12.87
C HIS A 243 3.13 3.70 -11.68
N TRP A 244 2.77 4.09 -10.46
CA TRP A 244 3.47 3.76 -9.21
C TRP A 244 2.52 3.38 -8.07
N LYS A 245 1.22 3.17 -8.35
CA LYS A 245 0.23 2.87 -7.31
C LYS A 245 0.61 1.72 -6.41
N PHE A 246 0.18 1.86 -5.17
CA PHE A 246 0.32 0.86 -4.13
C PHE A 246 -0.81 -0.18 -4.14
N ASN A 247 -1.94 0.09 -4.79
CA ASN A 247 -3.05 -0.84 -4.90
C ASN A 247 -2.61 -2.14 -5.61
N LYS A 248 -2.68 -3.27 -4.91
CA LYS A 248 -2.36 -4.62 -5.44
C LYS A 248 -3.61 -5.46 -5.73
N GLY A 249 -4.79 -4.86 -5.79
CA GLY A 249 -6.06 -5.51 -6.09
C GLY A 249 -6.93 -5.78 -4.87
N TYR A 250 -8.06 -6.46 -5.06
CA TYR A 250 -9.16 -6.56 -4.09
C TYR A 250 -9.42 -7.98 -3.59
N THR A 251 -8.48 -8.89 -3.83
CA THR A 251 -8.55 -10.29 -3.44
C THR A 251 -7.43 -10.66 -2.48
N ASP A 252 -7.68 -11.57 -1.54
CA ASP A 252 -6.62 -12.07 -0.67
C ASP A 252 -5.53 -12.78 -1.48
N LYS A 253 -4.28 -12.59 -1.07
CA LYS A 253 -3.14 -13.32 -1.62
C LYS A 253 -2.29 -13.87 -0.50
N LYS A 254 -1.75 -15.08 -0.70
CA LYS A 254 -0.79 -15.71 0.22
C LYS A 254 0.54 -15.84 -0.52
N PHE A 255 1.61 -15.40 0.12
CA PHE A 255 2.98 -15.54 -0.35
C PHE A 255 3.77 -16.35 0.67
N ASP A 256 4.51 -17.34 0.19
CA ASP A 256 5.37 -18.20 1.01
C ASP A 256 6.74 -18.36 0.32
N ASN A 257 7.55 -19.30 0.81
CA ASN A 257 8.86 -19.57 0.25
C ASN A 257 8.84 -19.97 -1.24
N LEU A 258 7.73 -20.53 -1.76
CA LEU A 258 7.60 -20.85 -3.18
C LEU A 258 7.60 -19.59 -4.04
N PHE A 259 7.10 -18.47 -3.52
CA PHE A 259 7.17 -17.18 -4.23
C PHE A 259 8.62 -16.77 -4.50
N VAL A 260 9.54 -17.04 -3.58
CA VAL A 260 10.97 -16.73 -3.74
C VAL A 260 11.70 -17.77 -4.59
N THR A 261 11.35 -19.05 -4.44
CA THR A 261 12.11 -20.15 -5.06
C THR A 261 11.65 -20.50 -6.48
N ALA A 262 10.36 -20.31 -6.80
CA ALA A 262 9.81 -20.61 -8.12
C ALA A 262 10.00 -19.48 -9.15
N ASN A 263 10.31 -18.26 -8.68
CA ASN A 263 10.48 -17.10 -9.54
C ASN A 263 11.95 -16.79 -9.78
N LYS A 264 12.33 -16.59 -11.05
CA LYS A 264 13.69 -16.12 -11.41
C LYS A 264 14.01 -14.76 -10.81
N VAL A 265 13.00 -13.89 -10.69
CA VAL A 265 13.11 -12.56 -10.08
C VAL A 265 11.88 -12.40 -9.18
N PRO A 266 11.96 -12.80 -7.91
CA PRO A 266 10.86 -12.63 -6.97
C PRO A 266 10.54 -11.14 -6.79
N LYS A 267 9.40 -10.71 -7.33
CA LYS A 267 8.96 -9.32 -7.29
C LYS A 267 8.28 -9.00 -5.96
N VAL A 268 9.06 -9.01 -4.89
CA VAL A 268 8.55 -8.78 -3.52
C VAL A 268 7.89 -7.40 -3.35
N TRP A 269 8.23 -6.42 -4.19
CA TRP A 269 7.53 -5.13 -4.26
C TRP A 269 6.09 -5.21 -4.80
N ASP A 270 5.63 -6.38 -5.25
CA ASP A 270 4.24 -6.65 -5.63
C ASP A 270 3.40 -7.22 -4.48
N ILE A 271 4.00 -7.47 -3.31
CA ILE A 271 3.32 -7.98 -2.12
C ILE A 271 2.47 -6.87 -1.46
N GLY A 272 2.94 -5.63 -1.47
CA GLY A 272 2.21 -4.50 -0.89
C GLY A 272 3.03 -3.22 -0.86
N ALA A 273 2.76 -2.35 0.12
CA ALA A 273 3.49 -1.11 0.35
C ALA A 273 3.78 -0.91 1.85
N GLY A 274 4.94 -0.33 2.19
CA GLY A 274 5.32 -0.06 3.57
C GLY A 274 4.37 0.87 4.35
N ALA A 275 3.49 1.59 3.65
CA ALA A 275 2.44 2.43 4.24
C ALA A 275 1.31 1.64 4.91
N ASN A 276 1.23 0.31 4.66
CA ASN A 276 0.20 -0.56 5.21
C ASN A 276 0.72 -1.99 5.34
N MET A 277 1.46 -2.24 6.42
CA MET A 277 2.07 -3.54 6.70
C MET A 277 2.06 -3.86 8.18
N ALA A 278 2.02 -5.15 8.53
CA ALA A 278 2.16 -5.60 9.91
C ALA A 278 2.87 -6.95 9.98
N PHE A 279 3.41 -7.26 11.15
CA PHE A 279 4.24 -8.43 11.39
C PHE A 279 3.96 -9.00 12.77
N LYS A 280 4.07 -10.32 12.91
CA LYS A 280 4.36 -10.90 14.23
C LYS A 280 5.73 -10.40 14.68
N LYS A 281 5.80 -9.85 15.89
CA LYS A 281 7.04 -9.28 16.44
C LYS A 281 8.16 -10.32 16.49
N SER A 282 7.85 -11.55 16.88
CA SER A 282 8.79 -12.67 16.92
C SER A 282 9.42 -12.99 15.56
N VAL A 283 8.70 -12.74 14.46
CA VAL A 283 9.21 -12.93 13.09
C VAL A 283 10.17 -11.80 12.71
N LEU A 284 9.85 -10.54 13.05
CA LEU A 284 10.77 -9.41 12.89
C LEU A 284 12.07 -9.64 13.66
N GLU A 285 11.98 -10.09 14.92
CA GLU A 285 13.15 -10.42 15.74
C GLU A 285 13.99 -11.54 15.12
N LYS A 286 13.34 -12.61 14.64
CA LYS A 286 14.02 -13.76 14.02
C LYS A 286 14.77 -13.38 12.74
N VAL A 287 14.21 -12.48 11.92
CA VAL A 287 14.89 -12.01 10.70
C VAL A 287 15.86 -10.85 10.95
N ASN A 288 15.97 -10.36 12.20
CA ASN A 288 16.81 -9.22 12.59
C ASN A 288 16.34 -7.86 12.04
N PHE A 289 15.03 -7.59 12.16
CA PHE A 289 14.37 -6.30 11.85
C PHE A 289 14.66 -5.77 10.44
N PHE A 290 14.47 -4.47 10.17
CA PHE A 290 14.73 -3.84 8.85
C PHE A 290 16.22 -3.57 8.66
N ASP A 291 16.71 -3.73 7.41
CA ASP A 291 18.11 -3.45 7.07
C ASP A 291 18.36 -1.95 6.90
N GLU A 292 19.00 -1.35 7.90
CA GLU A 292 19.34 0.08 7.96
C GLU A 292 20.29 0.54 6.82
N ARG A 293 20.83 -0.36 5.99
CA ARG A 293 21.61 0.03 4.80
C ARG A 293 20.74 0.60 3.68
N LEU A 294 19.43 0.28 3.67
CA LEU A 294 18.47 0.72 2.65
C LEU A 294 17.79 2.05 2.96
N ASP A 295 18.16 2.67 4.07
CA ASP A 295 17.40 3.74 4.69
C ASP A 295 17.34 5.08 3.93
N VAL A 296 16.44 5.96 4.36
CA VAL A 296 16.35 7.35 3.88
C VAL A 296 17.59 8.14 4.33
N GLY A 297 18.44 8.51 3.38
CA GLY A 297 19.77 9.09 3.63
C GLY A 297 20.92 8.12 3.31
N ALA A 298 20.58 6.85 3.10
CA ALA A 298 21.43 5.75 2.68
C ALA A 298 21.08 5.36 1.24
N ALA A 299 20.42 4.22 0.98
CA ALA A 299 19.96 3.86 -0.37
C ALA A 299 18.70 4.63 -0.81
N GLY A 300 17.86 5.08 0.14
CA GLY A 300 16.70 5.94 -0.11
C GLY A 300 15.37 5.35 0.32
N CYS A 301 15.11 4.06 0.07
CA CYS A 301 13.88 3.34 0.43
C CYS A 301 14.04 1.82 0.15
N SER A 302 12.91 1.09 0.15
CA SER A 302 12.78 -0.33 -0.19
C SER A 302 13.15 -1.32 0.92
N GLY A 303 13.28 -0.85 2.17
CA GLY A 303 13.39 -1.72 3.34
C GLY A 303 12.17 -2.62 3.55
N ASP A 304 10.98 -2.19 3.11
CA ASP A 304 9.75 -2.99 3.08
C ASP A 304 9.87 -4.20 2.13
N SER A 305 10.30 -3.97 0.90
CA SER A 305 10.52 -5.03 -0.08
C SER A 305 11.61 -6.01 0.36
N GLU A 306 12.70 -5.50 0.93
CA GLU A 306 13.81 -6.33 1.43
C GLU A 306 13.40 -7.18 2.63
N ILE A 307 12.65 -6.62 3.61
CA ILE A 307 12.22 -7.42 4.76
C ILE A 307 11.23 -8.52 4.37
N TRP A 308 10.32 -8.26 3.42
CA TRP A 308 9.43 -9.29 2.91
C TRP A 308 10.21 -10.42 2.22
N PHE A 309 11.25 -10.09 1.47
CA PHE A 309 12.13 -11.09 0.86
C PHE A 309 12.78 -11.98 1.92
N ARG A 310 13.33 -11.41 2.99
CA ARG A 310 13.94 -12.19 4.09
C ARG A 310 12.93 -13.05 4.83
N ILE A 311 11.74 -12.53 5.11
CA ILE A 311 10.65 -13.27 5.78
C ILE A 311 10.27 -14.51 4.94
N LEU A 312 10.01 -14.34 3.65
CA LEU A 312 9.68 -15.47 2.76
C LEU A 312 10.84 -16.45 2.62
N SER A 313 12.08 -15.95 2.54
CA SER A 313 13.29 -16.77 2.48
C SER A 313 13.52 -17.59 3.75
N ALA A 314 13.08 -17.08 4.91
CA ALA A 314 13.12 -17.76 6.19
C ALA A 314 11.96 -18.76 6.41
N GLY A 315 11.11 -18.97 5.38
CA GLY A 315 10.02 -19.94 5.40
C GLY A 315 8.71 -19.44 6.02
N HIS A 316 8.61 -18.13 6.27
CA HIS A 316 7.41 -17.51 6.83
C HIS A 316 6.40 -17.11 5.75
N VAL A 317 5.15 -16.89 6.16
CA VAL A 317 4.04 -16.56 5.28
C VAL A 317 3.67 -15.08 5.36
N ILE A 318 3.45 -14.46 4.20
CA ILE A 318 2.91 -13.10 4.09
C ILE A 318 1.53 -13.13 3.43
N LYS A 319 0.55 -12.47 4.05
CA LYS A 319 -0.80 -12.33 3.50
C LYS A 319 -1.06 -10.90 3.01
N TYR A 320 -1.54 -10.75 1.77
CA TYR A 320 -2.18 -9.51 1.34
C TYR A 320 -3.66 -9.58 1.70
N ASN A 321 -4.13 -8.72 2.61
CA ASN A 321 -5.53 -8.60 2.99
C ASN A 321 -6.10 -7.26 2.46
N PRO A 322 -6.90 -7.28 1.39
CA PRO A 322 -7.44 -6.06 0.79
C PRO A 322 -8.48 -5.34 1.66
N ARG A 323 -8.96 -5.95 2.76
CA ARG A 323 -9.92 -5.33 3.69
C ARG A 323 -9.23 -4.46 4.74
N ALA A 324 -7.92 -4.62 4.95
CA ALA A 324 -7.12 -3.67 5.72
C ALA A 324 -6.79 -2.47 4.83
N VAL A 325 -7.64 -1.44 4.81
CA VAL A 325 -7.52 -0.32 3.87
C VAL A 325 -6.93 0.93 4.51
N VAL A 326 -6.01 1.58 3.80
CA VAL A 326 -5.59 2.96 4.07
C VAL A 326 -5.68 3.81 2.80
N HIS A 327 -5.86 5.12 2.98
CA HIS A 327 -5.86 6.12 1.92
C HIS A 327 -4.59 6.96 2.03
N HIS A 328 -3.72 6.89 1.02
CA HIS A 328 -2.42 7.54 1.03
C HIS A 328 -2.45 8.88 0.29
N VAL A 329 -1.84 9.89 0.90
CA VAL A 329 -1.73 11.24 0.33
C VAL A 329 -0.52 11.33 -0.60
N HIS A 330 -0.80 11.30 -1.91
CA HIS A 330 0.22 11.47 -2.94
C HIS A 330 0.79 12.89 -2.96
N ARG A 331 2.06 13.02 -3.35
CA ARG A 331 2.73 14.32 -3.48
C ARG A 331 1.99 15.19 -4.50
N ARG A 332 1.61 16.40 -4.10
CA ARG A 332 0.87 17.35 -4.94
C ARG A 332 1.75 18.00 -6.01
N GLU A 333 2.98 18.32 -5.66
CA GLU A 333 3.92 19.03 -6.53
C GLU A 333 4.82 18.08 -7.31
N LEU A 334 4.95 18.31 -8.63
CA LEU A 334 5.81 17.52 -9.51
C LEU A 334 7.24 17.46 -8.99
N LYS A 335 7.79 18.58 -8.49
CA LYS A 335 9.14 18.62 -7.92
C LYS A 335 9.35 17.58 -6.82
N ASP A 336 8.35 17.36 -5.96
CA ASP A 336 8.45 16.43 -4.85
C ASP A 336 8.23 14.98 -5.30
N LEU A 337 7.35 14.76 -6.29
CA LEU A 337 7.27 13.48 -7.00
C LEU A 337 8.61 13.11 -7.64
N HIS A 338 9.28 14.04 -8.32
CA HIS A 338 10.59 13.82 -8.92
C HIS A 338 11.65 13.38 -7.89
N LYS A 339 11.64 13.95 -6.69
CA LYS A 339 12.53 13.53 -5.58
C LYS A 339 12.15 12.15 -5.04
N GLN A 340 10.85 11.90 -4.89
CA GLN A 340 10.31 10.63 -4.42
C GLN A 340 10.70 9.51 -5.38
N LEU A 341 10.45 9.66 -6.68
CA LEU A 341 10.78 8.66 -7.70
C LEU A 341 12.28 8.44 -7.86
N PHE A 342 13.09 9.50 -7.74
CA PHE A 342 14.55 9.33 -7.65
C PHE A 342 14.94 8.43 -6.47
N SER A 343 14.36 8.67 -5.29
CA SER A 343 14.65 7.89 -4.08
C SER A 343 14.13 6.45 -4.20
N TYR A 344 12.94 6.27 -4.77
CA TYR A 344 12.31 4.97 -5.06
C TYR A 344 13.20 4.10 -5.94
N MET A 345 13.66 4.66 -7.05
CA MET A 345 14.49 3.91 -7.97
C MET A 345 15.92 3.69 -7.47
N ARG A 346 16.42 4.59 -6.62
CA ARG A 346 17.71 4.40 -5.94
C ARG A 346 17.64 3.25 -4.93
N GLY A 347 16.59 3.21 -4.10
CA GLY A 347 16.35 2.14 -3.14
C GLY A 347 16.10 0.80 -3.84
N HIS A 348 15.26 0.79 -4.88
CA HIS A 348 14.97 -0.40 -5.68
C HIS A 348 16.22 -1.03 -6.30
N ALA A 349 17.08 -0.23 -6.93
CA ALA A 349 18.31 -0.75 -7.53
C ALA A 349 19.28 -1.32 -6.48
N ALA A 350 19.37 -0.71 -5.30
CA ALA A 350 20.19 -1.22 -4.21
C ALA A 350 19.60 -2.49 -3.58
N SER A 351 18.28 -2.54 -3.34
CA SER A 351 17.61 -3.69 -2.72
C SER A 351 17.66 -4.92 -3.63
N VAL A 352 17.49 -4.77 -4.94
CA VAL A 352 17.64 -5.84 -5.93
C VAL A 352 19.04 -6.48 -5.86
N LEU A 353 20.09 -5.68 -5.66
CA LEU A 353 21.46 -6.18 -5.54
C LEU A 353 21.69 -6.87 -4.18
N ILE A 354 21.14 -6.35 -3.09
CA ILE A 354 21.19 -6.99 -1.77
C ILE A 354 20.46 -8.34 -1.78
N GLN A 355 19.26 -8.39 -2.39
CA GLN A 355 18.49 -9.63 -2.54
C GLN A 355 19.23 -10.65 -3.40
N HIS A 356 20.01 -10.21 -4.40
CA HIS A 356 20.88 -11.09 -5.18
C HIS A 356 22.00 -11.70 -4.33
N GLU A 357 22.60 -10.95 -3.40
CA GLU A 357 23.57 -11.52 -2.45
C GLU A 357 22.94 -12.58 -1.55
N GLN A 358 21.70 -12.35 -1.10
CA GLN A 358 20.95 -13.26 -0.25
C GLN A 358 20.45 -14.51 -1.02
N ASN A 359 20.21 -14.40 -2.33
CA ASN A 359 19.82 -15.51 -3.20
C ASN A 359 20.48 -15.39 -4.58
N SER A 360 21.69 -15.91 -4.70
CA SER A 360 22.49 -15.85 -5.93
C SER A 360 21.89 -16.63 -7.11
N LYS A 361 20.93 -17.53 -6.86
CA LYS A 361 20.20 -18.26 -7.92
C LYS A 361 19.16 -17.38 -8.62
N ALA A 362 18.72 -16.29 -7.99
CA ALA A 362 17.79 -15.35 -8.59
C ALA A 362 18.51 -14.45 -9.63
N GLU A 363 17.87 -14.25 -10.77
CA GLU A 363 18.36 -13.47 -11.92
C GLU A 363 18.25 -11.94 -11.70
N TYR A 364 18.33 -11.45 -10.46
CA TYR A 364 18.18 -10.04 -10.09
C TYR A 364 19.16 -9.10 -10.81
N GLN A 365 20.43 -9.53 -11.00
CA GLN A 365 21.41 -8.74 -11.75
C GLN A 365 21.00 -8.60 -13.23
N LYS A 366 20.57 -9.69 -13.86
CA LYS A 366 20.10 -9.65 -15.26
C LYS A 366 18.88 -8.75 -15.37
N TYR A 367 17.94 -8.84 -14.44
CA TYR A 367 16.80 -7.94 -14.37
C TYR A 367 17.24 -6.46 -14.30
N LEU A 368 18.17 -6.13 -13.42
CA LEU A 368 18.64 -4.75 -13.24
C LEU A 368 19.42 -4.21 -14.44
N TYR A 369 20.35 -4.99 -14.99
CA TYR A 369 21.25 -4.52 -16.05
C TYR A 369 20.70 -4.69 -17.46
N TYR A 370 19.72 -5.57 -17.66
CA TYR A 370 19.14 -5.84 -18.99
C TYR A 370 17.66 -5.46 -19.06
N ASP A 371 16.79 -6.07 -18.25
CA ASP A 371 15.34 -5.90 -18.39
C ASP A 371 14.89 -4.47 -18.07
N ILE A 372 15.38 -3.90 -16.96
CA ILE A 372 15.13 -2.50 -16.59
C ILE A 372 15.68 -1.55 -17.66
N CYS A 373 16.91 -1.76 -18.13
CA CYS A 373 17.49 -0.92 -19.17
C CYS A 373 16.65 -0.93 -20.46
N LYS A 374 16.21 -2.11 -20.91
CA LYS A 374 15.34 -2.26 -22.09
C LYS A 374 14.00 -1.55 -21.90
N TYR A 375 13.40 -1.67 -20.71
CA TYR A 375 12.16 -0.98 -20.37
C TYR A 375 12.31 0.55 -20.43
N TYR A 376 13.34 1.12 -19.81
CA TYR A 376 13.55 2.58 -19.83
C TYR A 376 13.93 3.12 -21.21
N LEU A 377 14.67 2.37 -22.02
CA LEU A 377 14.94 2.74 -23.42
C LEU A 377 13.64 2.84 -24.24
N LEU A 378 12.70 1.91 -24.03
CA LEU A 378 11.39 1.97 -24.66
C LEU A 378 10.63 3.23 -24.22
N LEU A 379 10.57 3.51 -22.92
CA LEU A 379 9.86 4.69 -22.40
C LEU A 379 10.47 6.01 -22.90
N ILE A 380 11.80 6.11 -22.96
CA ILE A 380 12.49 7.28 -23.51
C ILE A 380 12.13 7.47 -24.98
N ARG A 381 12.11 6.39 -25.76
CA ARG A 381 11.72 6.43 -27.18
C ARG A 381 10.27 6.88 -27.38
N VAL A 382 9.35 6.37 -26.57
CA VAL A 382 7.91 6.72 -26.65
C VAL A 382 7.66 8.16 -26.18
N GLY A 383 8.37 8.62 -25.14
CA GLY A 383 8.23 9.98 -24.63
C GLY A 383 8.83 11.06 -25.52
N PHE A 384 9.78 10.73 -26.39
CA PHE A 384 10.45 11.69 -27.27
C PHE A 384 9.48 12.31 -28.30
N PRO A 385 9.59 13.61 -28.63
CA PRO A 385 10.54 14.60 -28.08
C PRO A 385 10.01 15.39 -26.89
N SER A 386 8.72 15.27 -26.56
CA SER A 386 8.05 16.22 -25.66
C SER A 386 8.03 15.82 -24.19
N TYR A 387 8.20 14.53 -23.89
CA TYR A 387 8.24 13.94 -22.56
C TYR A 387 7.11 14.41 -21.63
N LYS A 388 5.86 14.42 -22.08
CA LYS A 388 4.70 14.90 -21.28
C LYS A 388 4.20 13.86 -20.27
N PHE A 389 3.43 14.32 -19.27
CA PHE A 389 2.78 13.48 -18.26
C PHE A 389 3.75 12.47 -17.63
N ARG A 390 3.48 11.16 -17.73
CA ARG A 390 4.36 10.08 -17.26
C ARG A 390 5.83 10.27 -17.64
N TYR A 391 6.09 10.68 -18.87
CA TYR A 391 7.45 10.73 -19.41
C TYR A 391 8.31 11.85 -18.81
N GLN A 392 7.71 12.82 -18.09
CA GLN A 392 8.44 13.88 -17.40
C GLN A 392 9.36 13.32 -16.30
N THR A 393 8.93 12.23 -15.65
CA THR A 393 9.60 11.66 -14.47
C THR A 393 10.77 10.73 -14.80
N LEU A 394 10.93 10.30 -16.06
CA LEU A 394 11.89 9.27 -16.47
C LEU A 394 13.33 9.57 -16.06
N TRP A 395 13.76 10.83 -16.21
CA TRP A 395 15.14 11.18 -15.89
C TRP A 395 15.44 11.10 -14.39
N SER A 396 14.46 11.38 -13.53
CA SER A 396 14.60 11.16 -12.09
C SER A 396 14.75 9.69 -11.76
N GLU A 397 13.96 8.84 -12.40
CA GLU A 397 14.01 7.39 -12.22
C GLU A 397 15.34 6.80 -12.67
N VAL A 398 15.78 7.10 -13.89
CA VAL A 398 17.06 6.61 -14.45
C VAL A 398 18.24 7.07 -13.59
N LYS A 399 18.26 8.34 -13.18
CA LYS A 399 19.28 8.85 -12.24
C LYS A 399 19.23 8.11 -10.90
N GLY A 400 18.03 7.80 -10.42
CA GLY A 400 17.82 7.00 -9.20
C GLY A 400 18.47 5.61 -9.33
N ILE A 401 18.17 4.87 -10.41
CA ILE A 401 18.74 3.54 -10.67
C ILE A 401 20.27 3.58 -10.66
N LEU A 402 20.87 4.49 -11.44
CA LEU A 402 22.32 4.62 -11.52
C LEU A 402 22.94 5.00 -10.16
N SER A 403 22.28 5.88 -9.42
CA SER A 403 22.67 6.25 -8.06
C SER A 403 22.62 5.07 -7.10
N GLY A 404 21.61 4.21 -7.21
CA GLY A 404 21.42 3.02 -6.38
C GLY A 404 22.49 1.96 -6.62
N ILE A 405 22.82 1.70 -7.89
CA ILE A 405 23.93 0.81 -8.27
C ILE A 405 25.25 1.32 -7.68
N ARG A 406 25.55 2.61 -7.88
CA ARG A 406 26.77 3.23 -7.33
C ARG A 406 26.81 3.15 -5.81
N TYR A 407 25.68 3.42 -5.16
CA TYR A 407 25.55 3.35 -3.72
C TYR A 407 25.84 1.94 -3.20
N TYR A 408 25.23 0.91 -3.78
CA TYR A 408 25.45 -0.47 -3.38
C TYR A 408 26.94 -0.85 -3.48
N TYR A 409 27.60 -0.61 -4.62
CA TYR A 409 29.02 -0.99 -4.76
C TYR A 409 29.97 -0.23 -3.82
N LYS A 410 29.62 1.01 -3.45
CA LYS A 410 30.39 1.80 -2.47
C LYS A 410 30.23 1.25 -1.05
N ASN A 411 29.10 0.63 -0.73
CA ASN A 411 28.73 0.25 0.64
C ASN A 411 28.59 -1.26 0.86
N LYS A 412 28.75 -2.11 -0.16
CA LYS A 412 28.59 -3.58 -0.04
C LYS A 412 29.53 -4.24 0.98
N SER A 413 30.67 -3.61 1.27
CA SER A 413 31.61 -4.09 2.29
C SER A 413 31.25 -3.63 3.71
N VAL A 414 30.26 -2.75 3.87
CA VAL A 414 29.75 -2.35 5.17
C VAL A 414 28.83 -3.47 5.65
N PRO A 415 29.14 -4.14 6.76
CA PRO A 415 28.26 -5.16 7.30
C PRO A 415 26.90 -4.54 7.64
N PRO A 416 25.80 -5.31 7.57
CA PRO A 416 24.51 -4.85 8.10
C PRO A 416 24.75 -4.37 9.53
N ILE A 417 24.35 -3.14 9.86
CA ILE A 417 24.55 -2.57 11.19
C ILE A 417 23.78 -3.47 12.16
N SER A 418 24.52 -4.32 12.87
CA SER A 418 24.00 -5.24 13.88
C SER A 418 24.85 -5.10 15.12
N LYS A 419 24.33 -4.34 16.08
CA LYS A 419 24.30 -4.62 17.52
C LYS A 419 23.53 -3.51 18.22
#